data_AF-B5KRF2-F1
#
_entry.id   AF-B5KRF2-F1
#
_cell.length_a   1.000
_cell.length_b   1.000
_cell.length_c   1.000
_cell.angle_alpha   90.00
_cell.angle_beta   90.00
_cell.angle_gamma   90.00
#
_symmetry.space_group_name_H-M   'P 1'
#
loop_
_entity.id
_entity.type
_entity.pdbx_description
1 polymer ?
#
loop_
_entity_poly.entity_id
_entity_poly.type
_entity_poly.pdbx_seq_one_letter_code
_entity_poly.pdbx_strand_id
1 'polypeptide(L)'
;MAQLSFNAALKMNALGNKAIHDPTNCRAKSEGQMMWVCSKSGRTRVKMSRGSGGPGPVVMMSSSTGASKVVSETSSTIVDGIPRLSANYHGDLWHHNVIQTLETPFRESSTYQERADELVVKIKDMFNALGDGDISPSAYDTAWVARVATISSDGSEKPRFPQALNWVLNNQLQDGSWGIESHFSLCDRLLNTINSVIALSVWKTGHSQVEQGTEFIAENLRLLNEEDELSPDFEIIFPALLQKAKALGINLPYDLPFIKYLSTTREARLTDVSAAADNIPANMLNALEGLEEVIDWKKIMRFQSKDGSFLSSPASTACVLMNTGDEKCFTFLNNLLDKFGGC
;
A
#
# COMPACT_ATOMS: atom_id res chain seq x y z
N MET A 1 -2.42 -19.51 10.42
CA MET A 1 -2.42 -18.07 10.11
C MET A 1 -1.37 -17.74 9.06
N ALA A 2 -1.62 -18.08 7.79
CA ALA A 2 -0.72 -17.76 6.66
C ALA A 2 -1.44 -17.75 5.30
N GLN A 3 -2.77 -17.64 5.26
CA GLN A 3 -3.53 -17.75 4.00
C GLN A 3 -4.06 -16.40 3.47
N LEU A 4 -4.10 -15.35 4.32
CA LEU A 4 -4.71 -14.07 3.95
C LEU A 4 -3.70 -13.05 3.42
N SER A 5 -2.44 -13.09 3.88
CA SER A 5 -1.35 -12.24 3.39
C SER A 5 -0.83 -12.66 2.00
N PHE A 6 -1.07 -13.91 1.56
CA PHE A 6 -0.68 -14.37 0.22
C PHE A 6 -1.63 -13.85 -0.89
N ASN A 7 -2.91 -13.64 -0.57
CA ASN A 7 -3.92 -13.21 -1.56
C ASN A 7 -3.84 -11.71 -1.89
N ALA A 8 -3.28 -10.88 -1.00
CA ALA A 8 -3.05 -9.46 -1.28
C ALA A 8 -1.85 -9.25 -2.24
N ALA A 9 -0.77 -10.01 -2.06
CA ALA A 9 0.40 -9.97 -2.94
C ALA A 9 0.11 -10.52 -4.36
N LEU A 10 -0.77 -11.52 -4.48
CA LEU A 10 -1.22 -12.03 -5.79
C LEU A 10 -2.14 -11.06 -6.53
N LYS A 11 -2.92 -10.22 -5.84
CA LYS A 11 -3.77 -9.20 -6.48
C LYS A 11 -2.97 -8.02 -7.03
N MET A 12 -1.87 -7.62 -6.38
CA MET A 12 -0.99 -6.57 -6.93
C MET A 12 -0.23 -7.03 -8.17
N ASN A 13 0.16 -8.31 -8.26
CA ASN A 13 0.83 -8.85 -9.46
C ASN A 13 -0.14 -9.10 -10.63
N ALA A 14 -1.45 -9.20 -10.38
CA ALA A 14 -2.46 -9.37 -11.43
C ALA A 14 -2.93 -8.05 -12.08
N LEU A 15 -2.55 -6.89 -11.54
CA LEU A 15 -2.86 -5.56 -12.10
C LEU A 15 -1.74 -5.00 -13.00
N GLY A 16 -0.57 -5.64 -13.03
CA GLY A 16 0.55 -5.25 -13.90
C GLY A 16 0.47 -5.71 -15.36
N ASN A 17 -0.62 -6.40 -15.76
CA ASN A 17 -0.75 -6.99 -17.10
C ASN A 17 -2.15 -6.79 -17.69
N LYS A 18 -2.51 -5.53 -17.96
CA LYS A 18 -3.56 -5.21 -18.95
C LYS A 18 -3.08 -4.07 -19.84
N ALA A 19 -2.69 -4.44 -21.06
CA ALA A 19 -2.54 -3.51 -22.17
C ALA A 19 -3.90 -2.85 -22.46
N ILE A 20 -3.99 -1.54 -22.28
CA ILE A 20 -5.12 -0.74 -22.75
C ILE A 20 -4.81 -0.31 -24.18
N HIS A 21 -5.56 -0.88 -25.12
CA HIS A 21 -5.74 -0.36 -26.47
C HIS A 21 -6.78 0.79 -26.41
N ASP A 22 -6.39 2.01 -26.80
CA ASP A 22 -7.28 2.97 -27.48
C ASP A 22 -6.43 4.01 -28.26
N PRO A 23 -6.63 4.21 -29.58
CA PRO A 23 -5.78 5.05 -30.41
C PRO A 23 -6.47 6.37 -30.81
N THR A 24 -6.40 7.44 -30.01
CA THR A 24 -6.77 8.79 -30.50
C THR A 24 -6.23 9.93 -29.62
N ASN A 25 -4.92 10.26 -29.70
CA ASN A 25 -4.49 11.67 -29.60
C ASN A 25 -3.01 11.86 -29.91
N CYS A 26 -2.68 12.24 -31.14
CA CYS A 26 -1.43 12.95 -31.44
C CYS A 26 -1.67 13.90 -32.62
N ARG A 27 -1.86 15.18 -32.29
CA ARG A 27 -1.86 16.29 -33.25
C ARG A 27 -0.50 16.37 -33.94
N ALA A 28 -0.46 16.12 -35.24
CA ALA A 28 0.69 16.42 -36.08
C ALA A 28 0.79 17.95 -36.30
N LYS A 29 1.94 18.55 -35.96
CA LYS A 29 2.33 19.87 -36.50
C LYS A 29 3.27 19.64 -37.67
N SER A 30 2.89 20.16 -38.85
CA SER A 30 3.63 20.04 -40.09
C SER A 30 4.35 21.35 -40.43
N GLU A 31 5.68 21.35 -40.40
CA GLU A 31 6.51 22.29 -41.16
C GLU A 31 7.71 21.53 -41.70
N GLY A 32 7.86 21.47 -43.03
CA GLY A 32 9.10 21.08 -43.73
C GLY A 32 9.63 19.66 -43.53
N GLN A 33 9.17 18.71 -44.36
CA GLN A 33 9.86 17.48 -44.81
C GLN A 33 10.77 16.66 -43.84
N MET A 34 10.50 16.67 -42.52
CA MET A 34 11.09 15.76 -41.53
C MET A 34 10.06 15.40 -40.45
N MET A 35 10.02 14.14 -40.02
CA MET A 35 9.29 13.71 -38.81
C MET A 35 10.26 13.19 -37.75
N TRP A 36 9.93 13.48 -36.49
CA TRP A 36 10.61 12.96 -35.30
C TRP A 36 9.75 11.87 -34.65
N VAL A 37 10.35 10.72 -34.34
CA VAL A 37 9.71 9.65 -33.54
C VAL A 37 10.50 9.50 -32.25
N CYS A 38 9.80 9.50 -31.11
CA CYS A 38 10.40 9.40 -29.77
C CYS A 38 10.01 8.05 -29.16
N SER A 39 11.00 7.26 -28.72
CA SER A 39 10.78 6.13 -27.80
C SER A 39 11.70 6.27 -26.58
N LYS A 40 11.40 5.54 -25.49
CA LYS A 40 12.10 5.61 -24.19
C LYS A 40 13.61 5.29 -24.23
N SER A 41 14.20 5.01 -25.39
CA SER A 41 15.66 4.81 -25.54
C SER A 41 16.36 5.74 -26.56
N GLY A 42 15.72 6.81 -27.05
CA GLY A 42 16.39 7.87 -27.84
C GLY A 42 15.61 8.40 -29.05
N ARG A 43 16.05 9.54 -29.61
CA ARG A 43 15.47 10.20 -30.80
C ARG A 43 16.16 9.74 -32.09
N THR A 44 15.38 9.33 -33.11
CA THR A 44 15.90 8.99 -34.44
C THR A 44 15.27 9.88 -35.52
N ARG A 45 16.06 10.31 -36.50
CA ARG A 45 15.65 11.17 -37.63
C ARG A 45 15.37 10.31 -38.87
N VAL A 46 14.19 10.45 -39.49
CA VAL A 46 13.82 9.68 -40.70
C VAL A 46 13.55 10.63 -41.87
N LYS A 47 14.12 10.32 -43.05
CA LYS A 47 13.90 11.06 -44.30
C LYS A 47 13.10 10.18 -45.27
N MET A 48 11.93 10.65 -45.69
CA MET A 48 11.07 9.95 -46.67
C MET A 48 11.42 10.41 -48.10
N SER A 49 11.72 9.49 -49.02
CA SER A 49 11.72 9.77 -50.46
C SER A 49 10.50 9.13 -51.13
N ARG A 50 9.90 9.84 -52.10
CA ARG A 50 8.81 9.32 -52.93
C ARG A 50 9.41 8.57 -54.12
N GLY A 51 9.11 7.28 -54.23
CA GLY A 51 9.39 6.44 -55.39
C GLY A 51 8.23 5.48 -55.63
N SER A 52 7.74 5.44 -56.86
CA SER A 52 6.55 4.73 -57.34
C SER A 52 6.79 3.24 -57.64
N GLY A 53 5.97 2.36 -57.04
CA GLY A 53 5.71 0.98 -57.52
C GLY A 53 6.37 -0.17 -56.74
N GLY A 54 5.56 -1.11 -56.20
CA GLY A 54 6.00 -2.43 -55.67
C GLY A 54 6.05 -2.55 -54.13
N PRO A 55 5.87 -3.76 -53.53
CA PRO A 55 5.29 -3.91 -52.20
C PRO A 55 6.29 -3.74 -51.04
N GLY A 56 5.87 -2.95 -50.04
CA GLY A 56 6.33 -3.04 -48.63
C GLY A 56 7.52 -2.15 -48.23
N PRO A 57 7.49 -1.49 -47.06
CA PRO A 57 8.59 -0.66 -46.59
C PRO A 57 9.78 -1.53 -46.12
N VAL A 58 10.95 -1.27 -46.70
CA VAL A 58 12.25 -1.80 -46.24
C VAL A 58 12.76 -0.92 -45.12
N VAL A 59 12.93 -1.47 -43.92
CA VAL A 59 13.65 -0.80 -42.82
C VAL A 59 15.15 -0.97 -43.07
N MET A 60 15.82 0.08 -43.55
CA MET A 60 17.28 0.14 -43.57
C MET A 60 17.80 0.68 -42.23
N MET A 61 18.45 -0.19 -41.46
CA MET A 61 19.34 0.21 -40.38
C MET A 61 20.75 0.37 -40.97
N SER A 62 21.15 1.61 -41.26
CA SER A 62 22.56 1.91 -41.52
C SER A 62 23.28 2.09 -40.19
N SER A 63 24.01 1.07 -39.75
CA SER A 63 25.12 1.24 -38.81
C SER A 63 26.41 0.89 -39.53
N SER A 64 27.33 1.84 -39.54
CA SER A 64 28.67 1.69 -40.08
C SER A 64 29.48 0.78 -39.17
N THR A 65 29.64 -0.49 -39.55
CA THR A 65 30.90 -1.28 -39.56
C THR A 65 30.55 -2.75 -39.75
N GLY A 66 31.13 -3.39 -40.77
CA GLY A 66 31.16 -4.85 -40.93
C GLY A 66 29.94 -5.47 -41.63
N ALA A 67 30.09 -5.81 -42.90
CA ALA A 67 29.09 -6.56 -43.65
C ALA A 67 29.04 -8.03 -43.22
N SER A 68 27.83 -8.57 -43.08
CA SER A 68 27.51 -9.95 -43.45
C SER A 68 26.00 -10.05 -43.68
N LYS A 69 25.60 -10.18 -44.95
CA LYS A 69 24.22 -10.50 -45.34
C LYS A 69 23.99 -11.98 -45.03
N VAL A 70 23.05 -12.30 -44.15
CA VAL A 70 22.56 -13.67 -43.96
C VAL A 70 21.24 -13.81 -44.69
N VAL A 71 21.21 -14.63 -45.73
CA VAL A 71 19.97 -15.04 -46.42
C VAL A 71 19.45 -16.27 -45.67
N SER A 72 18.25 -16.19 -45.09
CA SER A 72 17.59 -17.37 -44.52
C SER A 72 16.81 -18.08 -45.62
N GLU A 73 17.27 -19.25 -46.07
CA GLU A 73 16.46 -20.13 -46.91
C GLU A 73 15.55 -20.99 -46.02
N THR A 74 14.25 -20.70 -46.09
CA THR A 74 13.21 -21.58 -45.53
C THR A 74 12.90 -22.68 -46.53
N SER A 75 13.18 -23.93 -46.17
CA SER A 75 12.71 -25.10 -46.92
C SER A 75 11.44 -25.65 -46.25
N SER A 76 10.40 -25.89 -47.04
CA SER A 76 9.21 -26.60 -46.59
C SER A 76 9.31 -28.08 -46.98
N THR A 77 9.02 -28.97 -46.03
CA THR A 77 8.81 -30.39 -46.32
C THR A 77 7.42 -30.78 -45.84
N ILE A 78 6.74 -31.60 -46.66
CA ILE A 78 5.39 -32.08 -46.39
C ILE A 78 5.52 -33.48 -45.78
N VAL A 79 5.02 -33.63 -44.56
CA VAL A 79 4.82 -34.93 -43.90
C VAL A 79 3.35 -35.00 -43.52
N ASP A 80 2.66 -36.07 -43.94
CA ASP A 80 1.22 -36.30 -43.74
C ASP A 80 0.31 -35.18 -44.26
N GLY A 81 0.62 -34.60 -45.41
CA GLY A 81 -0.25 -33.64 -46.10
C GLY A 81 -0.36 -32.26 -45.46
N ILE A 82 0.36 -31.99 -44.35
CA ILE A 82 0.39 -30.69 -43.68
C ILE A 82 1.77 -30.05 -43.90
N PRO A 83 1.86 -28.83 -44.47
CA PRO A 83 3.13 -28.13 -44.59
C PRO A 83 3.60 -27.69 -43.20
N ARG A 84 4.70 -28.29 -42.72
CA ARG A 84 5.37 -27.84 -41.49
C ARG A 84 6.58 -27.00 -41.88
N LEU A 85 6.66 -25.81 -41.31
CA LEU A 85 7.87 -24.98 -41.38
C LEU A 85 8.90 -25.60 -40.44
N SER A 86 9.92 -26.28 -40.98
CA SER A 86 11.11 -26.56 -40.19
C SER A 86 11.97 -25.29 -40.18
N ALA A 87 12.05 -24.64 -39.03
CA ALA A 87 13.14 -23.70 -38.81
C ALA A 87 14.43 -24.52 -38.87
N ASN A 88 15.25 -24.30 -39.91
CA ASN A 88 16.62 -24.79 -39.93
C ASN A 88 17.35 -24.09 -38.77
N TYR A 89 17.51 -24.78 -37.64
CA TYR A 89 18.40 -24.31 -36.59
C TYR A 89 19.80 -24.30 -37.19
N HIS A 90 20.33 -23.09 -37.43
CA HIS A 90 21.68 -22.92 -37.94
C HIS A 90 22.66 -23.50 -36.91
N GLY A 91 23.32 -24.61 -37.24
CA GLY A 91 24.16 -25.39 -36.32
C GLY A 91 25.42 -24.68 -35.81
N ASP A 92 25.62 -23.40 -36.17
CA ASP A 92 26.91 -22.70 -36.01
C ASP A 92 26.86 -21.35 -35.29
N LEU A 93 25.72 -20.92 -34.75
CA LEU A 93 25.64 -19.65 -34.00
C LEU A 93 25.93 -19.78 -32.50
N TRP A 94 25.94 -21.01 -31.97
CA TRP A 94 26.16 -21.31 -30.55
C TRP A 94 27.14 -22.48 -30.41
N HIS A 95 28.44 -22.21 -30.60
CA HIS A 95 29.51 -23.22 -30.46
C HIS A 95 30.28 -23.08 -29.14
N HIS A 96 31.17 -24.05 -28.87
CA HIS A 96 32.09 -24.05 -27.73
C HIS A 96 32.87 -22.74 -27.54
N ASN A 97 33.10 -21.99 -28.61
CA ASN A 97 33.75 -20.67 -28.58
C ASN A 97 32.97 -19.64 -27.76
N VAL A 98 31.63 -19.60 -27.86
CA VAL A 98 30.79 -18.68 -27.07
C VAL A 98 30.89 -19.02 -25.58
N ILE A 99 30.85 -20.32 -25.24
CA ILE A 99 30.99 -20.79 -23.86
C ILE A 99 32.37 -20.44 -23.29
N GLN A 100 33.43 -20.51 -24.10
CA GLN A 100 34.80 -20.15 -23.69
C GLN A 100 35.01 -18.63 -23.52
N THR A 101 34.19 -17.80 -24.15
CA THR A 101 34.22 -16.33 -23.98
C THR A 101 33.41 -15.84 -22.76
N LEU A 102 32.65 -16.73 -22.10
CA LEU A 102 31.88 -16.36 -20.90
C LEU A 102 32.80 -16.31 -19.68
N GLU A 103 33.18 -15.10 -19.28
CA GLU A 103 33.76 -14.86 -17.97
C GLU A 103 32.64 -14.84 -16.92
N THR A 104 32.71 -15.75 -15.95
CA THR A 104 31.75 -15.82 -14.84
C THR A 104 32.45 -15.39 -13.56
N PRO A 105 32.43 -14.10 -13.20
CA PRO A 105 33.14 -13.59 -12.01
C PRO A 105 32.67 -14.26 -10.71
N PHE A 106 31.48 -14.87 -10.75
CA PHE A 106 30.86 -15.61 -9.66
C PHE A 106 31.42 -17.03 -9.44
N ARG A 107 32.12 -17.61 -10.42
CA ARG A 107 32.56 -19.01 -10.39
C ARG A 107 33.98 -19.19 -9.86
N GLU A 108 34.83 -18.18 -10.06
CA GLU A 108 36.26 -18.26 -9.70
C GLU A 108 36.57 -17.58 -8.37
N SER A 109 35.69 -16.71 -7.87
CA SER A 109 35.89 -16.00 -6.62
C SER A 109 35.15 -16.71 -5.48
N SER A 110 35.91 -17.37 -4.56
CA SER A 110 35.37 -18.06 -3.38
C SER A 110 34.49 -17.16 -2.50
N THR A 111 34.71 -15.84 -2.60
CA THR A 111 33.97 -14.81 -1.87
C THR A 111 32.46 -14.78 -2.19
N TYR A 112 32.02 -15.20 -3.38
CA TYR A 112 30.58 -15.26 -3.67
C TYR A 112 29.91 -16.45 -2.97
N GLN A 113 30.59 -17.59 -2.90
CA GLN A 113 30.09 -18.75 -2.16
C GLN A 113 30.06 -18.45 -0.65
N GLU A 114 31.13 -17.85 -0.12
CA GLU A 114 31.18 -17.41 1.29
C GLU A 114 30.03 -16.45 1.63
N ARG A 115 29.76 -15.44 0.79
CA ARG A 115 28.62 -14.53 0.97
C ARG A 115 27.28 -15.24 0.87
N ALA A 116 27.14 -16.20 -0.04
CA ALA A 116 25.91 -16.99 -0.17
C ALA A 116 25.68 -17.86 1.07
N ASP A 117 26.73 -18.50 1.59
CA ASP A 117 26.67 -19.31 2.80
C ASP A 117 26.30 -18.47 4.02
N GLU A 118 26.86 -17.27 4.16
CA GLU A 118 26.46 -16.30 5.19
C GLU A 118 24.97 -15.90 5.07
N LEU A 119 24.48 -15.64 3.86
CA LEU A 119 23.07 -15.32 3.63
C LEU A 119 22.16 -16.51 3.95
N VAL A 120 22.58 -17.74 3.62
CA VAL A 120 21.84 -18.95 3.99
C VAL A 120 21.75 -19.09 5.51
N VAL A 121 22.82 -18.81 6.24
CA VAL A 121 22.79 -18.82 7.72
C VAL A 121 21.82 -17.75 8.23
N LYS A 122 21.91 -16.51 7.74
CA LYS A 122 20.98 -15.42 8.14
C LYS A 122 19.52 -15.76 7.85
N ILE A 123 19.23 -16.37 6.69
CA ILE A 123 17.87 -16.79 6.34
C ILE A 123 17.39 -17.91 7.26
N LYS A 124 18.24 -18.90 7.58
CA LYS A 124 17.91 -19.94 8.56
C LYS A 124 17.64 -19.34 9.93
N ASP A 125 18.43 -18.36 10.37
CA ASP A 125 18.21 -17.68 11.63
C ASP A 125 16.89 -16.90 11.64
N MET A 126 16.52 -16.25 10.54
CA MET A 126 15.18 -15.64 10.38
C MET A 126 14.05 -16.69 10.48
N PHE A 127 14.22 -17.88 9.88
CA PHE A 127 13.25 -18.97 10.02
C PHE A 127 13.19 -19.52 11.45
N ASN A 128 14.32 -19.61 12.13
CA ASN A 128 14.39 -20.06 13.53
C ASN A 128 13.77 -19.05 14.49
N ALA A 129 13.79 -17.75 14.13
CA ALA A 129 13.22 -16.65 14.91
C ALA A 129 11.72 -16.42 14.65
N LEU A 130 11.05 -17.25 13.83
CA LEU A 130 9.62 -17.13 13.56
C LEU A 130 8.80 -17.26 14.85
N GLY A 131 8.22 -16.16 15.30
CA GLY A 131 7.19 -16.09 16.35
C GLY A 131 5.81 -15.79 15.76
N ASP A 132 4.98 -15.02 16.47
CA ASP A 132 3.64 -14.65 15.96
C ASP A 132 3.65 -13.55 14.87
N GLY A 133 4.82 -13.23 14.32
CA GLY A 133 5.01 -12.24 13.25
C GLY A 133 5.95 -11.11 13.65
N ASP A 134 6.65 -10.58 12.64
CA ASP A 134 7.41 -9.35 12.70
C ASP A 134 6.68 -8.32 11.82
N ILE A 135 6.18 -7.26 12.45
CA ILE A 135 5.34 -6.24 11.81
C ILE A 135 5.69 -4.88 12.41
N SER A 136 5.67 -3.84 11.58
CA SER A 136 5.95 -2.47 12.02
C SER A 136 4.85 -1.94 12.95
N PRO A 137 5.18 -1.03 13.89
CA PRO A 137 4.19 -0.31 14.66
C PRO A 137 3.18 0.44 13.79
N SER A 138 1.93 0.52 14.25
CA SER A 138 0.87 1.30 13.62
C SER A 138 0.52 2.50 14.50
N ALA A 139 0.79 3.71 14.01
CA ALA A 139 0.48 4.93 14.77
C ALA A 139 -1.03 5.11 14.96
N TYR A 140 -1.82 4.79 13.94
CA TYR A 140 -3.28 4.77 13.99
C TYR A 140 -3.79 3.87 15.13
N ASP A 141 -3.34 2.62 15.20
CA ASP A 141 -3.76 1.66 16.22
C ASP A 141 -3.26 2.04 17.62
N THR A 142 -1.99 2.43 17.72
CA THR A 142 -1.38 2.85 18.99
C THR A 142 -2.11 4.04 19.58
N ALA A 143 -2.54 5.00 18.75
CA ALA A 143 -3.33 6.16 19.17
C ALA A 143 -4.74 5.77 19.66
N TRP A 144 -5.38 4.76 19.06
CA TRP A 144 -6.64 4.21 19.60
C TRP A 144 -6.45 3.59 20.98
N VAL A 145 -5.39 2.80 21.16
CA VAL A 145 -5.04 2.18 22.44
C VAL A 145 -4.71 3.24 23.49
N ALA A 146 -4.00 4.32 23.10
CA ALA A 146 -3.67 5.43 23.98
C ALA A 146 -4.90 6.19 24.51
N ARG A 147 -6.05 6.13 23.83
CA ARG A 147 -7.30 6.80 24.25
C ARG A 147 -8.04 6.06 25.36
N VAL A 148 -7.72 4.80 25.63
CA VAL A 148 -8.42 3.99 26.64
C VAL A 148 -8.19 4.58 28.03
N ALA A 149 -9.27 4.96 28.71
CA ALA A 149 -9.23 5.54 30.04
C ALA A 149 -9.27 4.49 31.16
N THR A 150 -8.74 4.87 32.32
CA THR A 150 -9.00 4.22 33.60
C THR A 150 -9.19 5.27 34.68
N ILE A 151 -9.98 4.95 35.71
CA ILE A 151 -10.28 5.85 36.82
C ILE A 151 -9.27 5.60 37.94
N SER A 152 -8.57 6.65 38.36
CA SER A 152 -7.65 6.63 39.50
C SER A 152 -8.40 6.60 40.83
N SER A 153 -7.69 6.30 41.92
CA SER A 153 -8.27 6.28 43.27
C SER A 153 -8.84 7.61 43.73
N ASP A 154 -8.39 8.73 43.15
CA ASP A 154 -8.89 10.09 43.41
C ASP A 154 -10.08 10.48 42.50
N GLY A 155 -10.57 9.56 41.66
CA GLY A 155 -11.65 9.80 40.72
C GLY A 155 -11.23 10.48 39.41
N SER A 156 -9.95 10.79 39.22
CA SER A 156 -9.45 11.36 37.96
C SER A 156 -9.28 10.31 36.87
N GLU A 157 -9.56 10.68 35.62
CA GLU A 157 -9.24 9.84 34.46
C GLU A 157 -7.76 9.93 34.12
N LYS A 158 -7.15 8.77 33.84
CA LYS A 158 -5.78 8.67 33.32
C LYS A 158 -5.71 7.64 32.18
N PRO A 159 -4.67 7.69 31.33
CA PRO A 159 -4.46 6.67 30.32
C PRO A 159 -4.34 5.30 30.97
N ARG A 160 -5.12 4.33 30.49
CA ARG A 160 -4.99 2.92 30.89
C ARG A 160 -3.67 2.33 30.40
N PHE A 161 -3.21 2.78 29.23
CA PHE A 161 -1.95 2.37 28.62
C PHE A 161 -1.02 3.59 28.41
N PRO A 162 -0.36 4.10 29.47
CA PRO A 162 0.55 5.25 29.36
C PRO A 162 1.68 5.05 28.36
N GLN A 163 2.15 3.81 28.16
CA GLN A 163 3.20 3.47 27.20
C GLN A 163 2.79 3.76 25.75
N ALA A 164 1.53 3.50 25.37
CA ALA A 164 1.01 3.82 24.04
C ALA A 164 0.95 5.33 23.81
N LEU A 165 0.48 6.09 24.82
CA LEU A 165 0.48 7.55 24.75
C LEU A 165 1.90 8.12 24.63
N ASN A 166 2.85 7.58 25.38
CA ASN A 166 4.25 7.98 25.31
C ASN A 166 4.87 7.62 23.95
N TRP A 167 4.50 6.48 23.36
CA TRP A 167 4.93 6.15 22.01
C TRP A 167 4.44 7.19 21.00
N VAL A 168 3.16 7.57 21.05
CA VAL A 168 2.61 8.61 20.15
C VAL A 168 3.37 9.93 20.30
N LEU A 169 3.66 10.36 21.53
CA LEU A 169 4.41 11.59 21.81
C LEU A 169 5.81 11.62 21.19
N ASN A 170 6.48 10.47 21.12
CA ASN A 170 7.90 10.36 20.76
C ASN A 170 8.16 9.92 19.31
N ASN A 171 7.12 9.66 18.51
CA ASN A 171 7.25 9.13 17.15
C ASN A 171 6.58 10.01 16.08
N GLN A 172 6.42 11.31 16.34
CA GLN A 172 6.02 12.26 15.30
C GLN A 172 7.14 12.41 14.26
N LEU A 173 6.79 12.42 12.98
CA LEU A 173 7.71 12.66 11.87
C LEU A 173 8.04 14.15 11.76
N GLN A 174 9.10 14.45 11.00
CA GLN A 174 9.60 15.82 10.84
C GLN A 174 8.58 16.77 10.19
N ASP A 175 7.68 16.26 9.34
CA ASP A 175 6.63 17.03 8.68
C ASP A 175 5.38 17.27 9.57
N GLY A 176 5.40 16.82 10.82
CA GLY A 176 4.29 16.90 11.75
C GLY A 176 3.31 15.73 11.68
N SER A 177 3.47 14.80 10.72
CA SER A 177 2.62 13.63 10.59
C SER A 177 3.08 12.43 11.43
N TRP A 178 2.29 11.37 11.45
CA TRP A 178 2.71 10.05 11.93
C TRP A 178 2.57 9.03 10.80
N GLY A 179 3.41 8.01 10.79
CA GLY A 179 3.39 6.92 9.81
C GLY A 179 4.80 6.40 9.51
N ILE A 180 4.95 5.70 8.40
CA ILE A 180 6.25 5.21 7.94
C ILE A 180 6.96 6.34 7.17
N GLU A 181 8.12 6.78 7.65
CA GLU A 181 8.86 7.91 7.07
C GLU A 181 9.22 7.66 5.60
N SER A 182 9.70 6.45 5.28
CA SER A 182 10.16 6.08 3.94
C SER A 182 9.04 5.86 2.92
N HIS A 183 7.77 5.86 3.34
CA HIS A 183 6.62 5.58 2.49
C HIS A 183 5.49 6.57 2.78
N PHE A 184 5.40 7.61 1.96
CA PHE A 184 4.30 8.58 2.06
C PHE A 184 3.06 8.07 1.30
N SER A 185 1.93 8.01 2.00
CA SER A 185 0.59 7.84 1.42
C SER A 185 -0.35 8.83 2.10
N LEU A 186 -1.12 9.60 1.30
CA LEU A 186 -1.96 10.67 1.83
C LEU A 186 -3.02 10.14 2.81
N CYS A 187 -3.74 9.08 2.45
CA CYS A 187 -4.76 8.48 3.31
C CYS A 187 -4.15 7.93 4.62
N ASP A 188 -3.01 7.24 4.52
CA ASP A 188 -2.30 6.69 5.68
C ASP A 188 -1.85 7.80 6.64
N ARG A 189 -1.17 8.82 6.12
CA ARG A 189 -0.69 9.94 6.93
C ARG A 189 -1.84 10.69 7.58
N LEU A 190 -2.95 10.91 6.86
CA LEU A 190 -4.12 11.58 7.43
C LEU A 190 -4.74 10.78 8.59
N LEU A 191 -4.92 9.47 8.44
CA LEU A 191 -5.47 8.58 9.48
C LEU A 191 -4.55 8.51 10.71
N ASN A 192 -3.26 8.24 10.50
CA ASN A 192 -2.26 8.16 11.56
C ASN A 192 -2.16 9.48 12.35
N THR A 193 -2.10 10.60 11.62
CA THR A 193 -1.90 11.92 12.24
C THR A 193 -3.13 12.38 13.00
N ILE A 194 -4.34 12.29 12.41
CA ILE A 194 -5.54 12.78 13.10
C ILE A 194 -5.81 11.99 14.38
N ASN A 195 -5.64 10.66 14.37
CA ASN A 195 -5.88 9.87 15.56
C ASN A 195 -4.82 10.11 16.64
N SER A 196 -3.56 10.31 16.24
CA SER A 196 -2.47 10.71 17.14
C SER A 196 -2.76 12.06 17.81
N VAL A 197 -3.18 13.06 17.04
CA VAL A 197 -3.59 14.37 17.54
C VAL A 197 -4.77 14.24 18.51
N ILE A 198 -5.77 13.41 18.19
CA ILE A 198 -6.91 13.13 19.09
C ILE A 198 -6.42 12.51 20.41
N ALA A 199 -5.55 11.49 20.35
CA ALA A 199 -5.04 10.82 21.54
C ALA A 199 -4.29 11.80 22.48
N LEU A 200 -3.42 12.63 21.93
CA LEU A 200 -2.72 13.67 22.68
C LEU A 200 -3.67 14.73 23.26
N SER A 201 -4.68 15.12 22.48
CA SER A 201 -5.69 16.12 22.89
C SER A 201 -6.60 15.63 24.00
N VAL A 202 -7.01 14.35 23.97
CA VAL A 202 -7.82 13.73 25.05
C VAL A 202 -7.10 13.85 26.39
N TRP A 203 -5.78 13.62 26.41
CA TRP A 203 -4.96 13.69 27.61
C TRP A 203 -4.30 15.05 27.85
N LYS A 204 -4.64 16.06 27.04
CA LYS A 204 -4.15 17.45 27.15
C LYS A 204 -2.62 17.52 27.28
N THR A 205 -1.92 16.75 26.46
CA THR A 205 -0.44 16.68 26.43
C THR A 205 0.08 16.86 25.00
N GLY A 206 1.39 16.98 24.84
CA GLY A 206 2.03 17.05 23.51
C GLY A 206 1.59 18.26 22.69
N HIS A 207 1.45 19.43 23.31
CA HIS A 207 0.87 20.62 22.66
C HIS A 207 1.58 21.00 21.34
N SER A 208 2.91 20.93 21.30
CA SER A 208 3.67 21.20 20.07
C SER A 208 3.41 20.16 18.99
N GLN A 209 3.29 18.89 19.37
CA GLN A 209 3.00 17.80 18.44
C GLN A 209 1.57 17.93 17.89
N VAL A 210 0.62 18.31 18.74
CA VAL A 210 -0.78 18.60 18.36
C VAL A 210 -0.85 19.76 17.37
N GLU A 211 -0.12 20.85 17.62
CA GLU A 211 -0.07 22.01 16.73
C GLU A 211 0.47 21.62 15.34
N GLN A 212 1.66 21.02 15.29
CA GLN A 212 2.29 20.59 14.02
C GLN A 212 1.45 19.53 13.28
N GLY A 213 0.87 18.58 14.00
CA GLY A 213 -0.02 17.58 13.40
C GLY A 213 -1.30 18.19 12.83
N THR A 214 -1.86 19.18 13.52
CA THR A 214 -3.05 19.92 13.04
C THR A 214 -2.72 20.72 11.78
N GLU A 215 -1.56 21.36 11.73
CA GLU A 215 -1.05 22.06 10.54
C GLU A 215 -0.89 21.09 9.36
N PHE A 216 -0.20 19.96 9.56
CA PHE A 216 -0.03 18.93 8.54
C PHE A 216 -1.39 18.45 7.98
N ILE A 217 -2.36 18.15 8.84
CA ILE A 217 -3.69 17.70 8.42
C ILE A 217 -4.36 18.81 7.61
N ALA A 218 -4.37 20.06 8.10
CA ALA A 218 -5.05 21.17 7.44
C ALA A 218 -4.50 21.47 6.04
N GLU A 219 -3.18 21.33 5.85
CA GLU A 219 -2.52 21.48 4.55
C GLU A 219 -2.89 20.34 3.60
N ASN A 220 -2.79 19.10 4.06
CA ASN A 220 -2.95 17.92 3.23
C ASN A 220 -4.42 17.57 2.93
N LEU A 221 -5.36 17.97 3.79
CA LEU A 221 -6.80 17.83 3.53
C LEU A 221 -7.25 18.55 2.25
N ARG A 222 -6.54 19.59 1.84
CA ARG A 222 -6.85 20.35 0.60
C ARG A 222 -6.41 19.62 -0.66
N LEU A 223 -5.53 18.62 -0.53
CA LEU A 223 -5.05 17.80 -1.64
C LEU A 223 -6.01 16.64 -1.93
N LEU A 224 -6.74 16.19 -0.90
CA LEU A 224 -7.65 15.06 -1.00
C LEU A 224 -8.87 15.40 -1.86
N ASN A 225 -9.11 14.60 -2.89
CA ASN A 225 -10.18 14.82 -3.87
C ASN A 225 -10.78 13.49 -4.38
N GLU A 226 -11.84 13.58 -5.19
CA GLU A 226 -12.61 12.43 -5.71
C GLU A 226 -11.80 11.50 -6.65
N GLU A 227 -10.70 11.99 -7.23
CA GLU A 227 -9.87 11.19 -8.14
C GLU A 227 -8.84 10.33 -7.39
N ASP A 228 -8.64 10.59 -6.10
CA ASP A 228 -7.69 9.84 -5.28
C ASP A 228 -8.24 8.43 -4.97
N GLU A 229 -7.39 7.42 -5.16
CA GLU A 229 -7.69 6.06 -4.70
C GLU A 229 -7.58 6.02 -3.17
N LEU A 230 -8.73 5.95 -2.50
CA LEU A 230 -8.81 5.90 -1.06
C LEU A 230 -8.38 4.53 -0.52
N SER A 231 -7.73 4.53 0.64
CA SER A 231 -7.45 3.28 1.36
C SER A 231 -8.76 2.61 1.81
N PRO A 232 -8.78 1.27 2.01
CA PRO A 232 -9.98 0.57 2.45
C PRO A 232 -10.62 1.22 3.68
N ASP A 233 -11.95 1.38 3.64
CA ASP A 233 -12.79 1.94 4.71
C ASP A 233 -12.45 3.38 5.15
N PHE A 234 -11.60 4.09 4.41
CA PHE A 234 -11.24 5.48 4.71
C PHE A 234 -12.49 6.37 4.77
N GLU A 235 -13.44 6.15 3.87
CA GLU A 235 -14.70 6.89 3.79
C GLU A 235 -15.63 6.67 4.99
N ILE A 236 -15.35 5.68 5.83
CA ILE A 236 -16.09 5.41 7.08
C ILE A 236 -15.27 5.91 8.28
N ILE A 237 -14.01 5.52 8.35
CA ILE A 237 -13.15 5.74 9.52
C ILE A 237 -12.70 7.19 9.63
N PHE A 238 -12.23 7.80 8.54
CA PHE A 238 -11.68 9.14 8.57
C PHE A 238 -12.72 10.22 8.96
N PRO A 239 -13.94 10.25 8.40
CA PRO A 239 -14.98 11.16 8.87
C PRO A 239 -15.39 10.93 10.33
N ALA A 240 -15.30 9.70 10.88
CA ALA A 240 -15.53 9.45 12.30
C ALA A 240 -14.48 10.17 13.17
N LEU A 241 -13.20 10.12 12.76
CA LEU A 241 -12.12 10.82 13.43
C LEU A 241 -12.24 12.33 13.31
N LEU A 242 -12.64 12.86 12.15
CA LEU A 242 -12.94 14.29 11.98
C LEU A 242 -14.05 14.76 12.92
N GLN A 243 -15.12 13.97 13.07
CA GLN A 243 -16.19 14.26 14.02
C GLN A 243 -15.66 14.31 15.47
N LYS A 244 -14.81 13.37 15.86
CA LYS A 244 -14.16 13.37 17.18
C LYS A 244 -13.22 14.57 17.37
N ALA A 245 -12.41 14.89 16.36
CA ALA A 245 -11.50 16.03 16.40
C ALA A 245 -12.26 17.36 16.56
N LYS A 246 -13.38 17.51 15.84
CA LYS A 246 -14.28 18.66 15.96
C LYS A 246 -14.87 18.77 17.36
N ALA A 247 -15.30 17.66 17.95
CA ALA A 247 -15.82 17.64 19.33
C ALA A 247 -14.78 18.02 20.39
N LEU A 248 -13.49 17.80 20.10
CA LEU A 248 -12.36 18.22 20.95
C LEU A 248 -11.91 19.67 20.69
N GLY A 249 -12.52 20.38 19.74
CA GLY A 249 -12.16 21.76 19.41
C GLY A 249 -10.89 21.90 18.57
N ILE A 250 -10.42 20.83 17.91
CA ILE A 250 -9.28 20.90 16.99
C ILE A 250 -9.72 21.66 15.73
N ASN A 251 -8.95 22.66 15.32
CA ASN A 251 -9.32 23.53 14.19
C ASN A 251 -8.82 22.98 12.86
N LEU A 252 -9.70 22.31 12.10
CA LEU A 252 -9.42 21.77 10.77
C LEU A 252 -10.40 22.34 9.73
N PRO A 253 -10.06 22.29 8.43
CA PRO A 253 -10.95 22.74 7.36
C PRO A 253 -12.09 21.73 7.09
N TYR A 254 -12.98 21.53 8.09
CA TYR A 254 -14.11 20.60 8.03
C TYR A 254 -15.12 20.90 6.92
N ASP A 255 -15.15 22.15 6.44
CA ASP A 255 -16.11 22.62 5.45
C ASP A 255 -15.69 22.40 3.99
N LEU A 256 -14.52 21.78 3.75
CA LEU A 256 -14.07 21.44 2.41
C LEU A 256 -15.09 20.52 1.69
N PRO A 257 -15.35 20.74 0.39
CA PRO A 257 -16.38 19.98 -0.33
C PRO A 257 -16.21 18.47 -0.24
N PHE A 258 -14.99 17.97 -0.45
CA PHE A 258 -14.73 16.52 -0.39
C PHE A 258 -14.86 15.95 1.03
N ILE A 259 -14.54 16.73 2.06
CA ILE A 259 -14.70 16.32 3.47
C ILE A 259 -16.18 16.23 3.85
N LYS A 260 -17.01 17.15 3.36
CA LYS A 260 -18.47 17.06 3.48
C LYS A 260 -19.02 15.85 2.73
N TYR A 261 -18.50 15.56 1.55
CA TYR A 261 -18.87 14.36 0.79
C TYR A 261 -18.55 13.07 1.56
N LEU A 262 -17.34 12.93 2.12
CA LEU A 262 -16.96 11.78 2.94
C LEU A 262 -17.87 11.65 4.17
N SER A 263 -18.16 12.75 4.84
CA SER A 263 -19.06 12.76 6.01
C SER A 263 -20.48 12.31 5.64
N THR A 264 -21.01 12.80 4.51
CA THR A 264 -22.34 12.41 4.00
C THR A 264 -22.36 10.92 3.63
N THR A 265 -21.29 10.42 3.01
CA THR A 265 -21.14 9.00 2.66
C THR A 265 -21.14 8.12 3.91
N ARG A 266 -20.42 8.53 4.97
CA ARG A 266 -20.45 7.85 6.26
C ARG A 266 -21.84 7.85 6.90
N GLU A 267 -22.54 8.98 6.92
CA GLU A 267 -23.89 9.08 7.48
C GLU A 267 -24.89 8.13 6.79
N ALA A 268 -24.77 7.96 5.47
CA ALA A 268 -25.54 6.96 4.74
C ALA A 268 -25.24 5.53 5.23
N ARG A 269 -23.96 5.20 5.44
CA ARG A 269 -23.56 3.89 6.00
C ARG A 269 -24.05 3.65 7.42
N LEU A 270 -24.04 4.68 8.28
CA LEU A 270 -24.61 4.60 9.63
C LEU A 270 -26.11 4.31 9.60
N THR A 271 -26.83 4.91 8.65
CA THR A 271 -28.26 4.66 8.45
C THR A 271 -28.52 3.21 8.04
N ASP A 272 -27.71 2.65 7.12
CA ASP A 272 -27.80 1.24 6.70
C ASP A 272 -27.61 0.29 7.89
N VAL A 273 -26.60 0.53 8.74
CA VAL A 273 -26.32 -0.29 9.93
C VAL A 273 -27.42 -0.17 10.98
N SER A 274 -27.96 1.03 11.19
CA SER A 274 -29.05 1.29 12.13
C SER A 274 -30.35 0.60 11.71
N ALA A 275 -30.62 0.53 10.41
CA ALA A 275 -31.80 -0.13 9.85
C ALA A 275 -31.70 -1.66 9.84
N ALA A 276 -30.49 -2.22 10.01
CA ALA A 276 -30.27 -3.66 9.99
C ALA A 276 -30.75 -4.34 11.29
N ALA A 277 -31.62 -5.34 11.16
CA ALA A 277 -32.17 -6.10 12.31
C ALA A 277 -31.07 -6.76 13.16
N ASP A 278 -30.03 -7.28 12.49
CA ASP A 278 -28.88 -7.93 13.11
C ASP A 278 -27.77 -6.96 13.51
N ASN A 279 -28.00 -5.64 13.41
CA ASN A 279 -26.99 -4.58 13.57
C ASN A 279 -25.83 -4.73 12.56
N ILE A 280 -24.60 -4.37 12.92
CA ILE A 280 -23.46 -4.32 12.00
C ILE A 280 -23.18 -5.69 11.34
N PRO A 281 -23.09 -5.73 10.00
CA PRO A 281 -22.77 -6.95 9.27
C PRO A 281 -21.27 -7.27 9.35
N ALA A 282 -20.92 -8.55 9.20
CA ALA A 282 -19.55 -9.03 9.38
C ALA A 282 -18.53 -8.38 8.41
N ASN A 283 -18.96 -7.97 7.22
CA ASN A 283 -18.11 -7.32 6.22
C ASN A 283 -17.75 -5.86 6.57
N MET A 284 -18.40 -5.26 7.57
CA MET A 284 -18.09 -3.90 8.05
C MET A 284 -17.28 -3.89 9.35
N LEU A 285 -16.89 -5.07 9.86
CA LEU A 285 -16.09 -5.19 11.09
C LEU A 285 -14.71 -4.56 10.98
N ASN A 286 -14.16 -4.41 9.77
CA ASN A 286 -12.88 -3.77 9.55
C ASN A 286 -12.92 -2.25 9.83
N ALA A 287 -14.11 -1.66 9.83
CA ALA A 287 -14.35 -0.24 10.07
C ALA A 287 -15.17 -0.01 11.36
N LEU A 288 -15.13 -0.96 12.31
CA LEU A 288 -15.96 -0.97 13.51
C LEU A 288 -15.85 0.35 14.29
N GLU A 289 -14.63 0.83 14.51
CA GLU A 289 -14.36 2.07 15.23
C GLU A 289 -14.80 3.33 14.47
N GLY A 290 -15.13 3.19 13.19
CA GLY A 290 -15.75 4.23 12.38
C GLY A 290 -17.28 4.25 12.47
N LEU A 291 -17.91 3.37 13.25
CA LEU A 291 -19.37 3.19 13.33
C LEU A 291 -19.92 3.20 14.77
N GLU A 292 -19.17 3.78 15.72
CA GLU A 292 -19.47 3.74 17.16
C GLU A 292 -20.90 4.12 17.53
N GLU A 293 -21.51 5.10 16.85
CA GLU A 293 -22.81 5.65 17.25
C GLU A 293 -23.99 4.70 17.01
N VAL A 294 -23.80 3.67 16.18
CA VAL A 294 -24.88 2.78 15.73
C VAL A 294 -24.64 1.31 16.12
N ILE A 295 -23.51 1.01 16.76
CA ILE A 295 -23.17 -0.37 17.16
C ILE A 295 -23.99 -0.79 18.39
N ASP A 296 -24.59 -1.98 18.30
CA ASP A 296 -25.09 -2.70 19.46
C ASP A 296 -23.92 -3.45 20.11
N TRP A 297 -23.37 -2.86 21.17
CA TRP A 297 -22.22 -3.37 21.92
C TRP A 297 -22.43 -4.74 22.57
N LYS A 298 -23.67 -5.22 22.71
CA LYS A 298 -23.93 -6.59 23.17
C LYS A 298 -23.88 -7.56 22.00
N LYS A 299 -24.50 -7.22 20.87
CA LYS A 299 -24.50 -8.07 19.66
C LYS A 299 -23.11 -8.18 19.03
N ILE A 300 -22.31 -7.12 19.07
CA ILE A 300 -20.97 -7.12 18.46
C ILE A 300 -20.07 -8.23 19.04
N MET A 301 -20.23 -8.57 20.32
CA MET A 301 -19.40 -9.57 21.02
C MET A 301 -19.41 -10.95 20.38
N ARG A 302 -20.42 -11.28 19.57
CA ARG A 302 -20.44 -12.53 18.78
C ARG A 302 -19.28 -12.63 17.78
N PHE A 303 -18.67 -11.51 17.43
CA PHE A 303 -17.54 -11.42 16.50
C PHE A 303 -16.18 -11.35 17.22
N GLN A 304 -16.15 -11.39 18.55
CA GLN A 304 -14.90 -11.41 19.29
C GLN A 304 -14.13 -12.71 19.04
N SER A 305 -12.85 -12.59 18.73
CA SER A 305 -11.94 -13.71 18.55
C SER A 305 -11.58 -14.36 19.88
N LYS A 306 -11.02 -15.57 19.83
CA LYS A 306 -10.64 -16.32 21.05
C LYS A 306 -9.59 -15.61 21.89
N ASP A 307 -8.71 -14.84 21.26
CA ASP A 307 -7.67 -14.03 21.90
C ASP A 307 -8.20 -12.72 22.49
N GLY A 308 -9.48 -12.39 22.27
CA GLY A 308 -10.12 -11.15 22.72
C GLY A 308 -10.20 -10.04 21.66
N SER A 309 -9.55 -10.23 20.52
CA SER A 309 -9.51 -9.21 19.45
C SER A 309 -10.76 -9.16 18.58
N PHE A 310 -10.99 -8.01 17.95
CA PHE A 310 -11.93 -7.85 16.85
C PHE A 310 -11.16 -7.78 15.53
N LEU A 311 -11.29 -8.82 14.69
CA LEU A 311 -10.60 -8.96 13.40
C LEU A 311 -9.07 -8.76 13.49
N SER A 312 -8.46 -9.10 14.64
CA SER A 312 -7.04 -8.85 14.93
C SER A 312 -6.61 -7.36 14.86
N SER A 313 -7.56 -6.42 14.86
CA SER A 313 -7.34 -4.98 14.85
C SER A 313 -7.26 -4.43 16.29
N PRO A 314 -6.11 -3.87 16.73
CA PRO A 314 -6.01 -3.20 18.02
C PRO A 314 -6.92 -1.97 18.12
N ALA A 315 -7.09 -1.18 17.05
CA ALA A 315 -8.00 -0.05 17.01
C ALA A 315 -9.45 -0.45 17.30
N SER A 316 -9.98 -1.43 16.56
CA SER A 316 -11.35 -1.92 16.76
C SER A 316 -11.52 -2.55 18.15
N THR A 317 -10.50 -3.26 18.63
CA THR A 317 -10.52 -3.86 19.99
C THR A 317 -10.48 -2.80 21.09
N ALA A 318 -9.71 -1.73 20.93
CA ALA A 318 -9.68 -0.59 21.85
C ALA A 318 -11.01 0.16 21.86
N CYS A 319 -11.62 0.35 20.69
CA CYS A 319 -12.96 0.93 20.57
C CYS A 319 -14.00 0.12 21.36
N VAL A 320 -14.02 -1.20 21.18
CA VAL A 320 -14.92 -2.09 21.94
C VAL A 320 -14.62 -2.04 23.44
N LEU A 321 -13.35 -2.05 23.83
CA LEU A 321 -12.95 -1.94 25.25
C LEU A 321 -13.47 -0.66 25.89
N MET A 322 -13.34 0.49 25.21
CA MET A 322 -13.82 1.79 25.72
C MET A 322 -15.34 1.80 25.94
N ASN A 323 -16.09 1.11 25.08
CA ASN A 323 -17.55 1.12 25.13
C ASN A 323 -18.15 0.02 26.02
N THR A 324 -17.38 -1.01 26.39
CA THR A 324 -17.92 -2.19 27.09
C THR A 324 -17.18 -2.60 28.36
N GLY A 325 -15.92 -2.19 28.50
CA GLY A 325 -15.06 -2.63 29.61
C GLY A 325 -14.68 -4.12 29.56
N ASP A 326 -14.85 -4.78 28.41
CA ASP A 326 -14.60 -6.22 28.27
C ASP A 326 -13.16 -6.63 28.61
N GLU A 327 -13.03 -7.64 29.49
CA GLU A 327 -11.74 -8.08 30.04
C GLU A 327 -10.86 -8.79 29.00
N LYS A 328 -11.45 -9.47 28.02
CA LYS A 328 -10.67 -10.13 26.96
C LYS A 328 -10.09 -9.12 25.99
N CYS A 329 -10.84 -8.06 25.65
CA CYS A 329 -10.32 -6.94 24.87
C CYS A 329 -9.12 -6.30 25.58
N PHE A 330 -9.23 -6.07 26.89
CA PHE A 330 -8.13 -5.57 27.69
C PHE A 330 -6.91 -6.50 27.68
N THR A 331 -7.13 -7.80 27.89
CA THR A 331 -6.05 -8.80 27.92
C THR A 331 -5.32 -8.88 26.58
N PHE A 332 -6.05 -8.84 25.47
CA PHE A 332 -5.47 -8.77 24.13
C PHE A 332 -4.52 -7.58 23.98
N LEU A 333 -5.01 -6.37 24.28
CA LEU A 333 -4.24 -5.14 24.12
C LEU A 333 -3.04 -5.10 25.07
N ASN A 334 -3.20 -5.54 26.31
CA ASN A 334 -2.10 -5.57 27.28
C ASN A 334 -0.97 -6.50 26.81
N ASN A 335 -1.31 -7.72 26.40
CA ASN A 335 -0.33 -8.69 25.91
C ASN A 335 0.36 -8.21 24.63
N LEU A 336 -0.38 -7.51 23.75
CA LEU A 336 0.18 -6.96 22.52
C LEU A 336 1.20 -5.86 22.83
N LEU A 337 0.86 -4.91 23.70
CA LEU A 337 1.77 -3.84 24.11
C LEU A 337 3.02 -4.38 24.80
N ASP A 338 2.90 -5.38 25.67
CA ASP A 338 4.03 -6.02 26.34
C ASP A 338 4.97 -6.69 25.33
N LYS A 339 4.41 -7.30 24.28
CA LYS A 339 5.17 -7.96 23.22
C LYS A 339 5.92 -6.97 22.33
N PHE A 340 5.29 -5.85 21.97
CA PHE A 340 5.83 -4.88 21.02
C PHE A 340 6.50 -3.65 21.67
N GLY A 341 6.66 -3.66 23.00
CA GLY A 341 7.40 -2.62 23.72
C GLY A 341 6.63 -1.31 23.88
N GLY A 342 5.31 -1.38 23.93
CA GLY A 342 4.43 -0.25 24.23
C GLY A 342 3.74 0.41 23.04
N CYS A 343 3.75 -0.21 21.87
CA CYS A 343 2.96 0.15 20.68
C CYS A 343 2.31 -1.08 20.05
#